data_AF-A0A836V9N9-F1
#
_entry.id   AF-A0A836V9N9-F1
#
_cell.length_a   1.000
_cell.length_b   1.000
_cell.length_c   1.000
_cell.angle_alpha   90.00
_cell.angle_beta   90.00
_cell.angle_gamma   90.00
#
_symmetry.space_group_name_H-M   'P 1'
#
loop_
_entity.id
_entity.type
_entity.pdbx_description
1 polymer ?
#
loop_
_entity_poly.entity_id
_entity_poly.type
_entity_poly.pdbx_seq_one_letter_code
_entity_poly.pdbx_strand_id
1 'polypeptide(L)'
;MAKTIEIQATVPITNPILLSHFYQYKVEQFPTLKRENFSIRLWFDTECINCNPSMPSEERLRVRPMMISQFKSTIQIHDVADEFADFVLLPTEKQIFEQTLSEQYFNYSEQVYDLLFGLLNRILSFIRAHQGQFWVEELRLEDRKDLRPILAGYAHVSEIHAKLVEPEIPFSWNPLRKPATVLMRNQPDPRELQPDDWDDIWIFAESSGRTDLVMELINGAYRLAMQGHSRAALTEAVTALETALHRFARRPKLELLSDMPLKRIQAKSVPKAIEHLGFTQSIRVLLPLLLSEDTLHADLIGACDAAVTLRHDVVHNGRRFVDRIDEHLAAIAELCALLMNSSQATEGS
;
A
#
# COMPACT_ATOMS: atom_id res chain seq x y z
N MET A 1 -19.12 -22.46 -28.68
CA MET A 1 -19.51 -21.07 -28.33
C MET A 1 -18.43 -20.55 -27.41
N ALA A 2 -18.13 -19.24 -27.38
CA ALA A 2 -17.12 -18.76 -26.43
C ALA A 2 -17.67 -18.93 -25.00
N LYS A 3 -16.93 -19.61 -24.12
CA LYS A 3 -17.32 -19.84 -22.71
C LYS A 3 -16.64 -18.82 -21.80
N THR A 4 -17.23 -18.59 -20.63
CA THR A 4 -16.62 -17.79 -19.55
C THR A 4 -16.33 -18.69 -18.36
N ILE A 5 -15.11 -18.65 -17.85
CA ILE A 5 -14.71 -19.31 -16.60
C ILE A 5 -14.76 -18.28 -15.47
N GLU A 6 -15.43 -18.58 -14.36
CA GLU A 6 -15.42 -17.75 -13.16
C GLU A 6 -14.60 -18.40 -12.04
N ILE A 7 -13.66 -17.64 -11.49
CA ILE A 7 -12.78 -18.05 -10.39
C ILE A 7 -13.08 -17.13 -9.23
N GLN A 8 -13.59 -17.67 -8.12
CA GLN A 8 -13.73 -16.92 -6.87
C GLN A 8 -12.55 -17.25 -5.96
N ALA A 9 -12.02 -16.26 -5.26
CA ALA A 9 -10.89 -16.48 -4.35
C ALA A 9 -11.01 -15.64 -3.10
N THR A 10 -10.66 -16.21 -1.95
CA THR A 10 -10.42 -15.48 -0.71
C THR A 10 -8.92 -15.41 -0.46
N VAL A 11 -8.36 -14.21 -0.56
CA VAL A 11 -6.93 -13.93 -0.43
C VAL A 11 -6.65 -13.32 0.95
N PRO A 12 -5.99 -14.04 1.88
CA PRO A 12 -5.57 -13.43 3.13
C PRO A 12 -4.42 -12.45 2.90
N ILE A 13 -4.34 -11.47 3.80
CA ILE A 13 -3.20 -10.57 3.89
C ILE A 13 -2.45 -10.84 5.19
N THR A 14 -1.11 -10.74 5.14
CA THR A 14 -0.24 -11.09 6.27
C THR A 14 -0.54 -10.24 7.50
N ASN A 15 -0.70 -8.93 7.29
CA ASN A 15 -1.00 -7.98 8.34
C ASN A 15 -2.32 -7.27 8.02
N PRO A 16 -3.27 -7.22 8.96
CA PRO A 16 -4.58 -6.66 8.73
C PRO A 16 -4.56 -5.15 8.49
N ILE A 17 -5.55 -4.70 7.70
CA ILE A 17 -5.86 -3.29 7.48
C ILE A 17 -6.80 -2.82 8.58
N LEU A 18 -6.52 -1.65 9.16
CA LEU A 18 -7.34 -1.00 10.16
C LEU A 18 -8.46 -0.17 9.51
N LEU A 19 -9.69 -0.40 9.93
CA LEU A 19 -10.86 0.39 9.57
C LEU A 19 -11.45 1.08 10.80
N SER A 20 -11.87 2.33 10.62
CA SER A 20 -12.62 3.07 11.64
C SER A 20 -14.01 2.48 11.83
N HIS A 21 -14.65 2.15 10.70
CA HIS A 21 -16.02 1.72 10.61
C HIS A 21 -16.13 0.73 9.45
N PHE A 22 -17.00 -0.26 9.62
CA PHE A 22 -17.24 -1.26 8.61
C PHE A 22 -18.52 -0.85 7.92
N TYR A 23 -18.39 -0.61 6.63
CA TYR A 23 -19.49 -0.26 5.78
C TYR A 23 -19.86 -1.52 5.04
N GLN A 24 -21.14 -1.89 5.12
CA GLN A 24 -21.69 -2.99 4.33
C GLN A 24 -21.75 -2.55 2.87
N TYR A 25 -20.60 -2.59 2.20
CA TYR A 25 -20.55 -2.45 0.76
C TYR A 25 -21.20 -3.68 0.14
N LYS A 26 -22.15 -3.47 -0.76
CA LYS A 26 -22.62 -4.53 -1.63
C LYS A 26 -21.55 -4.85 -2.65
N VAL A 27 -21.46 -6.11 -3.05
CA VAL A 27 -20.44 -6.57 -4.01
C VAL A 27 -20.48 -5.76 -5.31
N GLU A 28 -21.66 -5.30 -5.72
CA GLU A 28 -21.85 -4.51 -6.96
C GLU A 28 -21.29 -3.09 -6.87
N GLN A 29 -20.98 -2.60 -5.66
CA GLN A 29 -20.37 -1.28 -5.47
C GLN A 29 -18.86 -1.30 -5.70
N PHE A 30 -18.24 -2.47 -5.68
CA PHE A 30 -16.81 -2.58 -5.99
C PHE A 30 -16.60 -2.57 -7.50
N PRO A 31 -15.65 -1.75 -7.99
CA PRO A 31 -15.38 -1.65 -9.42
C PRO A 31 -14.84 -2.98 -9.97
N THR A 32 -15.09 -3.19 -11.25
CA THR A 32 -14.62 -4.36 -11.97
C THR A 32 -13.54 -3.92 -12.96
N LEU A 33 -12.30 -4.28 -12.66
CA LEU A 33 -11.19 -4.00 -13.54
C LEU A 33 -11.20 -5.00 -14.70
N LYS A 34 -11.16 -4.48 -15.93
CA LYS A 34 -11.08 -5.30 -17.16
C LYS A 34 -9.69 -5.18 -17.77
N ARG A 35 -9.06 -6.30 -18.11
CA ARG A 35 -7.79 -6.36 -18.82
C ARG A 35 -7.84 -7.48 -19.84
N GLU A 36 -7.75 -7.13 -21.13
CA GLU A 36 -7.83 -8.08 -22.24
C GLU A 36 -9.08 -8.96 -22.11
N ASN A 37 -8.92 -10.28 -22.02
CA ASN A 37 -10.00 -11.26 -21.82
C ASN A 37 -10.27 -11.58 -20.34
N PHE A 38 -9.74 -10.80 -19.39
CA PHE A 38 -10.00 -10.97 -17.96
C PHE A 38 -10.84 -9.82 -17.40
N SER A 39 -11.68 -10.15 -16.43
CA SER A 39 -12.25 -9.14 -15.53
C SER A 39 -12.12 -9.59 -14.08
N ILE A 40 -11.62 -8.72 -13.22
CA ILE A 40 -11.45 -8.97 -11.80
C ILE A 40 -12.28 -7.97 -10.98
N ARG A 41 -12.88 -8.48 -9.90
CA ARG A 41 -13.48 -7.67 -8.84
C ARG A 41 -12.88 -8.13 -7.51
N LEU A 42 -12.44 -7.18 -6.68
CA LEU A 42 -12.07 -7.44 -5.28
C LEU A 42 -13.07 -6.75 -4.37
N TRP A 43 -13.39 -7.40 -3.26
CA TRP A 43 -14.21 -6.82 -2.20
C TRP A 43 -13.81 -7.41 -0.85
N PHE A 44 -14.42 -6.90 0.20
CA PHE A 44 -14.38 -7.51 1.52
C PHE A 44 -15.77 -7.38 2.14
N ASP A 45 -16.12 -8.33 3.00
CA ASP A 45 -17.37 -8.31 3.75
C ASP A 45 -17.10 -8.65 5.24
N THR A 46 -18.16 -8.90 6.02
CA THR A 46 -18.04 -9.17 7.45
C THR A 46 -17.24 -10.44 7.77
N GLU A 47 -17.09 -11.35 6.81
CA GLU A 47 -16.27 -12.56 6.96
C GLU A 47 -14.77 -12.27 6.82
N CYS A 48 -14.44 -11.11 6.24
CA CYS A 48 -13.07 -10.65 6.10
C CYS A 48 -12.50 -10.00 7.37
N ILE A 49 -13.34 -9.72 8.37
CA ILE A 49 -12.93 -9.11 9.64
C ILE A 49 -12.26 -10.16 10.53
N ASN A 50 -11.03 -9.87 10.97
CA ASN A 50 -10.26 -10.68 11.92
C ASN A 50 -10.84 -10.53 13.34
N CYS A 51 -11.87 -11.31 13.62
CA CYS A 51 -12.54 -11.38 14.91
C CYS A 51 -12.89 -12.84 15.24
N ASN A 52 -13.36 -13.09 16.46
CA ASN A 52 -13.75 -14.44 16.87
C ASN A 52 -14.83 -14.98 15.90
N PRO A 53 -14.58 -16.10 15.18
CA PRO A 53 -15.54 -16.63 14.21
C PRO A 53 -16.86 -17.06 14.87
N SER A 54 -16.87 -17.33 16.17
CA SER A 54 -18.09 -17.64 16.93
C SER A 54 -18.96 -16.42 17.22
N MET A 55 -18.47 -15.20 16.97
CA MET A 55 -19.23 -13.96 17.18
C MET A 55 -20.25 -13.77 16.05
N PRO A 56 -21.54 -13.49 16.35
CA PRO A 56 -22.55 -13.15 15.34
C PRO A 56 -22.14 -11.94 14.49
N SER A 57 -22.52 -11.92 13.21
CA SER A 57 -22.11 -10.87 12.27
C SER A 57 -22.43 -9.45 12.75
N GLU A 58 -23.58 -9.25 13.42
CA GLU A 58 -23.96 -7.94 13.98
C GLU A 58 -23.04 -7.48 15.12
N GLU A 59 -22.52 -8.41 15.93
CA GLU A 59 -21.59 -8.08 17.02
C GLU A 59 -20.19 -7.78 16.49
N ARG A 60 -19.77 -8.46 15.41
CA ARG A 60 -18.49 -8.19 14.74
C ARG A 60 -18.40 -6.74 14.27
N LEU A 61 -19.52 -6.19 13.79
CA LEU A 61 -19.64 -4.80 13.34
C LEU A 61 -19.51 -3.77 14.46
N ARG A 62 -19.56 -4.18 15.73
CA ARG A 62 -19.41 -3.30 16.90
C ARG A 62 -17.99 -3.28 17.46
N VAL A 63 -17.14 -4.23 17.06
CA VAL A 63 -15.73 -4.26 17.49
C VAL A 63 -15.02 -3.03 16.92
N ARG A 64 -14.24 -2.34 17.75
CA ARG A 64 -13.43 -1.19 17.33
C ARG A 64 -12.02 -1.28 17.94
N PRO A 65 -10.96 -0.99 17.18
CA PRO A 65 -10.96 -0.79 15.72
C PRO A 65 -11.20 -2.10 14.96
N MET A 66 -11.60 -2.05 13.68
CA MET A 66 -11.79 -3.26 12.86
C MET A 66 -10.56 -3.59 12.05
N MET A 67 -10.30 -4.88 11.92
CA MET A 67 -9.13 -5.40 11.23
C MET A 67 -9.59 -6.27 10.05
N ILE A 68 -9.36 -5.84 8.82
CA ILE A 68 -9.56 -6.70 7.64
C ILE A 68 -8.32 -7.57 7.49
N SER A 69 -8.46 -8.90 7.46
CA SER A 69 -7.33 -9.83 7.25
C SER A 69 -7.38 -10.57 5.92
N GLN A 70 -8.39 -10.33 5.08
CA GLN A 70 -8.51 -10.99 3.78
C GLN A 70 -9.40 -10.20 2.82
N PHE A 71 -9.24 -10.43 1.53
CA PHE A 71 -10.11 -9.94 0.47
C PHE A 71 -10.77 -11.11 -0.24
N LYS A 72 -12.00 -10.91 -0.70
CA LYS A 72 -12.67 -11.81 -1.63
C LYS A 72 -12.50 -11.27 -3.05
N SER A 73 -12.49 -12.16 -4.02
CA SER A 73 -12.31 -11.81 -5.42
C SER A 73 -13.15 -12.70 -6.33
N THR A 74 -13.52 -12.15 -7.48
CA THR A 74 -14.12 -12.88 -8.60
C THR A 74 -13.35 -12.48 -9.84
N ILE A 75 -12.83 -13.47 -10.55
CA ILE A 75 -12.05 -13.32 -11.77
C ILE A 75 -12.78 -14.08 -12.86
N GLN A 76 -13.15 -13.41 -13.93
CA GLN A 76 -13.77 -14.03 -15.08
C GLN A 76 -12.79 -14.02 -16.25
N ILE A 77 -12.60 -15.19 -16.87
CA ILE A 77 -11.84 -15.37 -18.11
C ILE A 77 -12.86 -15.51 -19.22
N HIS A 78 -12.89 -14.54 -20.11
CA HIS A 78 -13.81 -14.44 -21.24
C HIS A 78 -13.23 -15.12 -22.48
N ASP A 79 -14.13 -15.44 -23.41
CA ASP A 79 -13.80 -15.97 -24.73
C ASP A 79 -12.94 -17.24 -24.71
N VAL A 80 -13.19 -18.12 -23.74
CA VAL A 80 -12.46 -19.37 -23.56
C VAL A 80 -12.97 -20.43 -24.54
N ALA A 81 -12.04 -21.16 -25.17
CA ALA A 81 -12.36 -22.27 -26.06
C ALA A 81 -13.05 -23.42 -25.32
N ASP A 82 -14.05 -24.04 -25.96
CA ASP A 82 -14.88 -25.11 -25.36
C ASP A 82 -14.03 -26.26 -24.78
N GLU A 83 -13.01 -26.69 -25.53
CA GLU A 83 -12.08 -27.77 -25.15
C GLU A 83 -11.30 -27.44 -23.87
N PHE A 84 -10.81 -26.20 -23.74
CA PHE A 84 -10.10 -25.75 -22.56
C PHE A 84 -11.02 -25.59 -21.35
N ALA A 85 -12.23 -25.06 -21.55
CA ALA A 85 -13.22 -24.95 -20.47
C ALA A 85 -13.61 -26.33 -19.92
N ASP A 86 -13.76 -27.34 -20.79
CA ASP A 86 -14.05 -28.71 -20.38
C ASP A 86 -12.86 -29.34 -19.62
N PHE A 87 -11.63 -29.06 -20.06
CA PHE A 87 -10.40 -29.47 -19.37
C PHE A 87 -10.30 -28.92 -17.94
N VAL A 88 -10.62 -27.64 -17.73
CA VAL A 88 -10.57 -26.99 -16.41
C VAL A 88 -11.59 -27.61 -15.43
N LEU A 89 -12.76 -28.01 -15.93
CA LEU A 89 -13.84 -28.56 -15.11
C LEU A 89 -13.61 -30.00 -14.67
N LEU A 90 -13.24 -30.86 -15.62
CA LEU A 90 -13.14 -32.31 -15.44
C LEU A 90 -11.95 -32.83 -16.23
N PRO A 91 -10.71 -32.61 -15.75
CA PRO A 91 -9.53 -33.10 -16.45
C PRO A 91 -9.58 -34.64 -16.49
N THR A 92 -9.72 -35.23 -17.67
CA THR A 92 -9.59 -36.69 -17.81
C THR A 92 -8.11 -37.07 -17.70
N GLU A 93 -7.80 -38.29 -17.24
CA GLU A 93 -6.40 -38.76 -17.13
C GLU A 93 -5.62 -38.60 -18.44
N LYS A 94 -6.27 -38.74 -19.61
CA LYS A 94 -5.64 -38.52 -20.92
C LYS A 94 -5.30 -37.05 -21.19
N GLN A 95 -6.17 -36.12 -20.79
CA GLN A 95 -5.97 -34.68 -21.01
C GLN A 95 -4.93 -34.09 -20.05
N ILE A 96 -4.73 -34.68 -18.87
CA ILE A 96 -3.66 -34.27 -17.95
C ILE A 96 -2.27 -34.48 -18.58
N PHE A 97 -2.11 -35.44 -19.50
CA PHE A 97 -0.88 -35.65 -20.25
C PHE A 97 -0.81 -34.86 -21.57
N GLU A 98 -1.86 -34.09 -21.90
CA GLU A 98 -1.85 -33.21 -23.06
C GLU A 98 -1.06 -31.94 -22.72
N GLN A 99 0.14 -31.83 -23.29
CA GLN A 99 1.07 -30.74 -22.98
C GLN A 99 0.46 -29.37 -23.30
N THR A 100 -0.29 -29.23 -24.39
CA THR A 100 -0.84 -27.95 -24.84
C THR A 100 -1.91 -27.39 -23.90
N LEU A 101 -2.91 -28.20 -23.50
CA LEU A 101 -3.95 -27.74 -22.57
C LEU A 101 -3.39 -27.46 -21.17
N SER A 102 -2.42 -28.27 -20.73
CA SER A 102 -1.71 -28.05 -19.48
C SER A 102 -0.92 -26.74 -19.49
N GLU A 103 -0.14 -26.47 -20.55
CA GLU A 103 0.58 -25.21 -20.74
C GLU A 103 -0.36 -24.01 -20.79
N GLN A 104 -1.48 -24.13 -21.51
CA GLN A 104 -2.49 -23.09 -21.56
C GLN A 104 -3.08 -22.81 -20.18
N TYR A 105 -3.33 -23.86 -19.37
CA TYR A 105 -3.83 -23.72 -18.01
C TYR A 105 -2.84 -23.01 -17.09
N PHE A 106 -1.56 -23.36 -17.19
CA PHE A 106 -0.52 -22.66 -16.46
C PHE A 106 -0.46 -21.19 -16.86
N ASN A 107 -0.44 -20.89 -18.16
CA ASN A 107 -0.41 -19.51 -18.65
C ASN A 107 -1.62 -18.68 -18.17
N TYR A 108 -2.83 -19.26 -18.18
CA TYR A 108 -4.01 -18.59 -17.63
C TYR A 108 -3.90 -18.40 -16.11
N SER A 109 -3.39 -19.40 -15.39
CA SER A 109 -3.20 -19.31 -13.94
C SER A 109 -2.21 -18.20 -13.60
N GLU A 110 -1.07 -18.11 -14.28
CA GLU A 110 -0.09 -17.03 -14.09
C GLU A 110 -0.72 -15.66 -14.29
N GLN A 111 -1.50 -15.47 -15.35
CA GLN A 111 -2.21 -14.21 -15.62
C GLN A 111 -3.26 -13.88 -14.54
N VAL A 112 -4.00 -14.89 -14.06
CA VAL A 112 -4.95 -14.75 -12.95
C VAL A 112 -4.25 -14.28 -11.67
N TYR A 113 -3.13 -14.90 -11.30
CA TYR A 113 -2.36 -14.50 -10.12
C TYR A 113 -1.73 -13.12 -10.28
N ASP A 114 -1.19 -12.82 -11.45
CA ASP A 114 -0.59 -11.52 -11.73
C ASP A 114 -1.61 -10.40 -11.67
N LEU A 115 -2.83 -10.64 -12.17
CA LEU A 115 -3.94 -9.70 -12.07
C LEU A 115 -4.42 -9.54 -10.62
N LEU A 116 -4.62 -10.65 -9.90
CA LEU A 116 -5.12 -10.66 -8.53
C LEU A 116 -4.14 -10.01 -7.55
N PHE A 117 -2.91 -10.49 -7.52
CA PHE A 117 -1.88 -9.98 -6.62
C PHE A 117 -1.36 -8.62 -7.06
N GLY A 118 -1.31 -8.35 -8.37
CA GLY A 118 -0.99 -7.01 -8.87
C GLY A 118 -2.00 -5.99 -8.36
N LEU A 119 -3.31 -6.28 -8.48
CA LEU A 119 -4.35 -5.39 -8.00
C LEU A 119 -4.35 -5.24 -6.48
N LEU A 120 -4.27 -6.35 -5.74
CA LEU A 120 -4.24 -6.32 -4.28
C LEU A 120 -3.00 -5.59 -3.75
N ASN A 121 -1.81 -5.84 -4.31
CA ASN A 121 -0.60 -5.12 -3.91
C ASN A 121 -0.74 -3.61 -4.17
N ARG A 122 -1.36 -3.18 -5.27
CA ARG A 122 -1.62 -1.74 -5.49
C ARG A 122 -2.49 -1.15 -4.39
N ILE A 123 -3.56 -1.85 -3.98
CA ILE A 123 -4.42 -1.43 -2.86
C ILE A 123 -3.59 -1.34 -1.56
N LEU A 124 -2.82 -2.38 -1.25
CA LEU A 124 -2.00 -2.44 -0.03
C LEU A 124 -0.91 -1.36 -0.01
N SER A 125 -0.24 -1.12 -1.12
CA SER A 125 0.76 -0.03 -1.26
C SER A 125 0.11 1.33 -1.01
N PHE A 126 -1.09 1.58 -1.57
CA PHE A 126 -1.81 2.83 -1.36
C PHE A 126 -2.16 3.03 0.11
N ILE A 127 -2.78 2.03 0.75
CA ILE A 127 -3.14 2.08 2.17
C ILE A 127 -1.89 2.34 3.01
N ARG A 128 -0.80 1.63 2.72
CA ARG A 128 0.48 1.82 3.41
C ARG A 128 0.97 3.25 3.29
N ALA A 129 1.05 3.79 2.08
CA ALA A 129 1.61 5.11 1.81
C ALA A 129 0.70 6.25 2.32
N HIS A 130 -0.58 6.22 1.96
CA HIS A 130 -1.49 7.34 2.15
C HIS A 130 -2.22 7.32 3.50
N GLN A 131 -2.45 6.14 4.09
CA GLN A 131 -3.15 6.02 5.37
C GLN A 131 -2.21 5.78 6.55
N GLY A 132 -0.90 5.66 6.29
CA GLY A 132 0.10 5.48 7.33
C GLY A 132 0.06 4.10 7.98
N GLN A 133 -0.61 3.12 7.38
CA GLN A 133 -0.66 1.74 7.90
C GLN A 133 0.59 0.96 7.46
N PHE A 134 1.76 1.43 7.90
CA PHE A 134 3.08 0.94 7.47
C PHE A 134 3.34 -0.56 7.72
N TRP A 135 2.57 -1.19 8.60
CA TRP A 135 2.65 -2.63 8.87
C TRP A 135 2.00 -3.47 7.77
N VAL A 136 1.15 -2.89 6.92
CA VAL A 136 0.54 -3.61 5.81
C VAL A 136 1.64 -3.98 4.81
N GLU A 137 1.73 -5.27 4.49
CA GLU A 137 2.77 -5.80 3.59
C GLU A 137 2.17 -6.22 2.27
N GLU A 138 2.86 -5.86 1.19
CA GLU A 138 2.57 -6.40 -0.15
C GLU A 138 2.88 -7.89 -0.17
N LEU A 139 2.06 -8.62 -0.91
CA LEU A 139 2.24 -10.03 -1.20
C LEU A 139 3.48 -10.19 -2.10
N ARG A 140 4.53 -10.79 -1.56
CA ARG A 140 5.76 -11.06 -2.33
C ARG A 140 5.53 -12.24 -3.26
N LEU A 141 5.75 -11.98 -4.54
CA LEU A 141 5.70 -12.99 -5.60
C LEU A 141 7.04 -13.71 -5.80
N GLU A 142 8.03 -13.46 -4.92
CA GLU A 142 9.43 -13.85 -5.11
C GLU A 142 9.67 -15.37 -5.09
N ASP A 143 8.67 -16.19 -4.76
CA ASP A 143 8.73 -17.65 -4.97
C ASP A 143 8.47 -18.06 -6.45
N ARG A 144 8.16 -17.12 -7.36
CA ARG A 144 7.80 -17.31 -8.79
C ARG A 144 8.67 -18.26 -9.63
N LYS A 145 9.92 -18.56 -9.22
CA LYS A 145 10.78 -19.49 -9.97
C LYS A 145 10.24 -20.93 -9.98
N ASP A 146 9.28 -21.22 -9.11
CA ASP A 146 8.55 -22.47 -9.13
C ASP A 146 7.08 -22.21 -8.73
N LEU A 147 6.34 -21.53 -9.62
CA LEU A 147 4.88 -21.43 -9.48
C LEU A 147 4.21 -22.83 -9.37
N ARG A 148 4.87 -23.92 -9.79
CA ARG A 148 4.32 -25.28 -9.72
C ARG A 148 4.22 -25.79 -8.27
N PRO A 149 5.26 -25.74 -7.42
CA PRO A 149 5.14 -25.92 -5.97
C PRO A 149 4.21 -24.94 -5.27
N ILE A 150 4.08 -23.70 -5.76
CA ILE A 150 3.21 -22.67 -5.19
C ILE A 150 1.75 -22.92 -5.55
N LEU A 151 1.43 -23.43 -6.74
CA LEU A 151 0.09 -23.90 -7.07
C LEU A 151 -0.28 -25.12 -6.20
N ALA A 152 0.70 -25.97 -5.86
CA ALA A 152 0.54 -27.07 -4.91
C ALA A 152 0.61 -26.65 -3.42
N GLY A 153 1.18 -25.47 -3.11
CA GLY A 153 1.56 -25.02 -1.77
C GLY A 153 0.84 -23.75 -1.28
N TYR A 154 0.21 -22.98 -2.17
CA TYR A 154 -0.84 -21.98 -1.88
C TYR A 154 -2.24 -22.59 -1.96
N ALA A 155 -2.33 -23.86 -2.34
CA ALA A 155 -3.23 -24.78 -1.65
C ALA A 155 -2.97 -24.83 -0.14
N HIS A 156 -1.98 -24.09 0.42
CA HIS A 156 -1.84 -23.73 1.84
C HIS A 156 -2.18 -22.28 2.27
N VAL A 157 -2.61 -21.34 1.40
CA VAL A 157 -2.89 -19.95 1.82
C VAL A 157 -4.21 -19.30 1.34
N SER A 158 -5.05 -19.89 0.48
CA SER A 158 -6.32 -19.22 0.09
C SER A 158 -7.46 -20.21 -0.21
N GLU A 159 -8.67 -19.93 0.28
CA GLU A 159 -9.90 -20.59 -0.15
C GLU A 159 -10.24 -20.08 -1.56
N ILE A 160 -9.73 -20.76 -2.60
CA ILE A 160 -10.07 -20.45 -3.99
C ILE A 160 -11.20 -21.39 -4.43
N HIS A 161 -12.37 -20.84 -4.69
CA HIS A 161 -13.53 -21.57 -5.19
C HIS A 161 -13.78 -21.15 -6.63
N ALA A 162 -13.49 -22.00 -7.61
CA ALA A 162 -13.88 -21.71 -8.99
C ALA A 162 -15.20 -22.40 -9.34
N LYS A 163 -15.97 -21.75 -10.22
CA LYS A 163 -17.21 -22.29 -10.78
C LYS A 163 -17.29 -21.92 -12.26
N LEU A 164 -17.68 -22.87 -13.11
CA LEU A 164 -18.07 -22.51 -14.47
C LEU A 164 -19.45 -21.84 -14.41
N VAL A 165 -19.67 -20.78 -15.19
CA VAL A 165 -20.94 -20.03 -15.15
C VAL A 165 -22.10 -20.93 -15.64
N GLU A 166 -21.85 -21.80 -16.62
CA GLU A 166 -22.82 -22.78 -17.13
C GLU A 166 -22.12 -24.04 -17.68
N PRO A 167 -22.19 -25.23 -17.04
CA PRO A 167 -22.97 -25.57 -15.83
C PRO A 167 -22.29 -25.16 -14.51
N GLU A 168 -23.11 -24.80 -13.52
CA GLU A 168 -22.69 -24.36 -12.18
C GLU A 168 -22.18 -25.55 -11.32
N ILE A 169 -20.95 -25.98 -11.57
CA ILE A 169 -20.29 -27.05 -10.81
C ILE A 169 -19.24 -26.44 -9.87
N PRO A 170 -19.44 -26.44 -8.54
CA PRO A 170 -18.47 -25.92 -7.58
C PRO A 170 -17.35 -26.92 -7.28
N PHE A 171 -16.11 -26.45 -7.08
CA PHE A 171 -15.04 -27.24 -6.47
C PHE A 171 -14.23 -26.43 -5.44
N SER A 172 -13.45 -27.13 -4.60
CA SER A 172 -12.76 -26.57 -3.43
C SER A 172 -11.24 -26.61 -3.57
N TRP A 173 -10.59 -25.49 -3.29
CA TRP A 173 -9.14 -25.35 -3.09
C TRP A 173 -8.94 -24.82 -1.66
N ASN A 174 -8.30 -25.58 -0.74
CA ASN A 174 -8.43 -25.27 0.70
C ASN A 174 -7.17 -25.46 1.55
N PRO A 175 -6.84 -24.40 2.33
CA PRO A 175 -6.06 -24.53 3.56
C PRO A 175 -6.25 -23.55 4.74
N LEU A 176 -5.73 -24.01 5.87
CA LEU A 176 -5.82 -23.49 7.23
C LEU A 176 -5.11 -22.15 7.52
N ARG A 177 -5.77 -21.34 8.36
CA ARG A 177 -5.31 -20.06 8.92
C ARG A 177 -4.27 -20.22 10.04
N LYS A 178 -3.30 -19.31 10.09
CA LYS A 178 -2.63 -18.93 11.36
C LYS A 178 -3.08 -17.53 11.77
N PRO A 179 -3.50 -17.30 13.03
CA PRO A 179 -3.78 -15.95 13.50
C PRO A 179 -2.49 -15.14 13.57
N ALA A 180 -2.44 -14.00 12.87
CA ALA A 180 -1.38 -13.01 13.04
C ALA A 180 -1.72 -12.11 14.24
N THR A 181 -0.77 -11.91 15.14
CA THR A 181 -0.86 -10.89 16.20
C THR A 181 -0.09 -9.67 15.75
N VAL A 182 -0.78 -8.53 15.56
CA VAL A 182 -0.12 -7.26 15.26
C VAL A 182 0.11 -6.50 16.56
N LEU A 183 1.37 -6.14 16.83
CA LEU A 183 1.73 -5.26 17.93
C LEU A 183 1.68 -3.81 17.41
N MET A 184 0.60 -3.09 17.72
CA MET A 184 0.54 -1.64 17.53
C MET A 184 1.29 -0.97 18.70
N ARG A 185 2.46 -0.39 18.45
CA ARG A 185 3.11 0.51 19.43
C ARG A 185 2.62 1.93 19.23
N ASN A 186 2.63 2.73 20.30
CA ASN A 186 2.30 4.16 20.33
C ASN A 186 2.99 4.92 19.18
N GLN A 187 2.29 5.10 18.07
CA GLN A 187 2.73 5.79 16.88
C GLN A 187 1.74 6.94 16.62
N PRO A 188 2.11 7.97 15.82
CA PRO A 188 1.12 8.95 15.39
C PRO A 188 -0.08 8.20 14.79
N ASP A 189 -1.27 8.57 15.26
CA ASP A 189 -2.50 7.81 15.09
C ASP A 189 -2.68 7.44 13.61
N PRO A 190 -2.49 6.16 13.22
CA PRO A 190 -2.58 5.78 11.83
C PRO A 190 -3.98 6.15 11.35
N ARG A 191 -4.07 6.78 10.18
CA ARG A 191 -5.37 7.21 9.68
C ARG A 191 -6.19 5.96 9.40
N GLU A 192 -7.24 5.79 10.19
CA GLU A 192 -8.23 4.77 9.95
C GLU A 192 -8.91 5.07 8.62
N LEU A 193 -9.01 4.07 7.75
CA LEU A 193 -9.72 4.21 6.48
C LEU A 193 -11.17 4.63 6.72
N GLN A 194 -11.58 5.66 6.00
CA GLN A 194 -12.95 6.15 5.91
C GLN A 194 -13.62 5.63 4.64
N PRO A 195 -14.96 5.70 4.51
CA PRO A 195 -15.67 5.29 3.30
C PRO A 195 -15.15 5.92 2.03
N ASP A 196 -14.95 7.23 2.08
CA ASP A 196 -14.65 8.05 0.91
C ASP A 196 -13.22 7.77 0.41
N ASP A 197 -12.35 7.20 1.25
CA ASP A 197 -11.00 6.78 0.85
C ASP A 197 -11.02 5.62 -0.17
N TRP A 198 -12.12 4.84 -0.26
CA TRP A 198 -12.19 3.70 -1.18
C TRP A 198 -12.25 4.11 -2.64
N ASP A 199 -12.90 5.22 -2.96
CA ASP A 199 -12.95 5.72 -4.33
C ASP A 199 -11.54 6.10 -4.80
N ASP A 200 -10.77 6.79 -3.94
CA ASP A 200 -9.37 7.14 -4.20
C ASP A 200 -8.47 5.91 -4.33
N ILE A 201 -8.64 4.91 -3.45
CA ILE A 201 -7.93 3.62 -3.52
C ILE A 201 -8.16 2.96 -4.88
N TRP A 202 -9.40 2.94 -5.35
CA TRP A 202 -9.75 2.27 -6.60
C TRP A 202 -9.25 3.03 -7.82
N ILE A 203 -9.43 4.35 -7.86
CA ILE A 203 -8.84 5.21 -8.89
C ILE A 203 -7.32 4.97 -8.97
N PHE A 204 -6.65 4.91 -7.82
CA PHE A 204 -5.24 4.59 -7.78
C PHE A 204 -4.96 3.18 -8.28
N ALA A 205 -5.68 2.16 -7.80
CA ALA A 205 -5.45 0.76 -8.12
C ALA A 205 -5.64 0.46 -9.62
N GLU A 206 -6.57 1.14 -10.29
CA GLU A 206 -6.78 1.04 -11.74
C GLU A 206 -5.73 1.79 -12.56
N SER A 207 -5.17 2.88 -12.03
CA SER A 207 -4.14 3.67 -12.70
C SER A 207 -2.81 2.91 -12.85
N SER A 208 -1.91 3.43 -13.68
CA SER A 208 -0.50 3.03 -13.71
C SER A 208 0.37 3.85 -12.73
N GLY A 209 -0.25 4.68 -11.90
CA GLY A 209 0.44 5.59 -10.98
C GLY A 209 1.27 4.84 -9.94
N ARG A 210 2.30 5.52 -9.44
CA ARG A 210 3.09 5.08 -8.28
C ARG A 210 2.63 5.82 -7.04
N THR A 211 2.74 5.17 -5.89
CA THR A 211 2.52 5.81 -4.60
C THR A 211 3.51 6.95 -4.37
N ASP A 212 3.16 7.87 -3.47
CA ASP A 212 4.01 9.00 -3.19
C ASP A 212 5.30 8.56 -2.49
N LEU A 213 6.46 8.75 -3.15
CA LEU A 213 7.77 8.34 -2.61
C LEU A 213 8.09 8.92 -1.22
N VAL A 214 7.69 10.17 -0.91
CA VAL A 214 7.95 10.75 0.42
C VAL A 214 7.19 9.95 1.47
N MET A 215 5.92 9.64 1.18
CA MET A 215 5.08 8.84 2.06
C MET A 215 5.56 7.40 2.17
N GLU A 216 6.02 6.79 1.08
CA GLU A 216 6.64 5.45 1.12
C GLU A 216 7.85 5.42 2.06
N LEU A 217 8.76 6.40 1.96
CA LEU A 217 9.96 6.48 2.79
C LEU A 217 9.63 6.71 4.27
N ILE A 218 8.68 7.59 4.58
CA ILE A 218 8.23 7.80 5.97
C ILE A 218 7.64 6.52 6.56
N ASN A 219 6.77 5.83 5.82
CA ASN A 219 6.18 4.58 6.29
C ASN A 219 7.22 3.45 6.38
N GLY A 220 8.18 3.41 5.45
CA GLY A 220 9.35 2.53 5.52
C GLY A 220 10.16 2.76 6.79
N ALA A 221 10.40 4.02 7.15
CA ALA A 221 11.09 4.40 8.37
C ALA A 221 10.35 3.94 9.64
N TYR A 222 9.03 4.14 9.74
CA TYR A 222 8.24 3.65 10.87
C TYR A 222 8.29 2.13 11.00
N ARG A 223 8.17 1.41 9.89
CA ARG A 223 8.29 -0.05 9.86
C ARG A 223 9.66 -0.51 10.36
N LEU A 224 10.75 0.13 9.90
CA LEU A 224 12.10 -0.16 10.36
C LEU A 224 12.27 0.10 11.86
N ALA A 225 11.72 1.20 12.38
CA ALA A 225 11.77 1.50 13.80
C ALA A 225 11.04 0.45 14.63
N MET A 226 9.85 0.01 14.17
CA MET A 226 9.08 -1.06 14.81
C MET A 226 9.84 -2.39 14.86
N GLN A 227 10.66 -2.67 13.83
CA GLN A 227 11.53 -3.85 13.76
C GLN A 227 12.83 -3.71 14.59
N GLY A 228 13.03 -2.59 15.28
CA GLY A 228 14.24 -2.31 16.06
C GLY A 228 15.43 -1.82 15.23
N HIS A 229 15.22 -1.44 13.97
CA HIS A 229 16.25 -0.95 13.05
C HIS A 229 16.36 0.59 13.08
N SER A 230 16.51 1.19 14.26
CA SER A 230 16.42 2.65 14.46
C SER A 230 17.38 3.49 13.60
N ARG A 231 18.58 2.98 13.29
CA ARG A 231 19.55 3.68 12.41
C ARG A 231 19.08 3.76 10.96
N ALA A 232 18.53 2.66 10.45
CA ALA A 232 17.98 2.58 9.11
C ALA A 232 16.71 3.45 9.03
N ALA A 233 15.85 3.35 10.04
CA ALA A 233 14.66 4.19 10.18
C ALA A 233 14.98 5.69 10.12
N LEU A 234 15.95 6.15 10.93
CA LEU A 234 16.35 7.56 10.93
C LEU A 234 16.91 8.00 9.58
N THR A 235 17.73 7.15 8.94
CA THR A 235 18.31 7.47 7.62
C THR A 235 17.21 7.61 6.58
N GLU A 236 16.27 6.66 6.53
CA GLU A 236 15.16 6.66 5.57
C GLU A 236 14.20 7.84 5.79
N ALA A 237 13.90 8.18 7.05
CA ALA A 237 13.10 9.34 7.40
C ALA A 237 13.74 10.66 6.95
N VAL A 238 15.05 10.82 7.18
CA VAL A 238 15.78 12.01 6.71
C VAL A 238 15.82 12.07 5.19
N THR A 239 15.97 10.93 4.50
CA THR A 239 15.85 10.87 3.03
C THR A 239 14.45 11.27 2.54
N ALA A 240 13.40 10.91 3.28
CA ALA A 240 12.05 11.37 2.98
C ALA A 240 11.94 12.91 3.06
N LEU A 241 12.51 13.51 4.11
CA LEU A 241 12.52 14.96 4.30
C LEU A 241 13.35 15.69 3.23
N GLU A 242 14.50 15.14 2.84
CA GLU A 242 15.28 15.65 1.69
C GLU A 242 14.44 15.65 0.40
N THR A 243 13.72 14.55 0.16
CA THR A 243 12.85 14.38 -1.01
C THR A 243 11.68 15.38 -0.98
N ALA A 244 11.03 15.55 0.17
CA ALA A 244 9.94 16.50 0.37
C ALA A 244 10.40 17.94 0.14
N LEU A 245 11.56 18.31 0.71
CA LEU A 245 12.16 19.63 0.53
C LEU A 245 12.46 19.91 -0.95
N HIS A 246 13.05 18.94 -1.67
CA HIS A 246 13.34 19.11 -3.10
C HIS A 246 12.08 19.24 -3.95
N ARG A 247 10.99 18.55 -3.61
CA ARG A 247 9.69 18.69 -4.29
C ARG A 247 9.09 20.08 -4.04
N PHE A 248 9.05 20.51 -2.78
CA PHE A 248 8.62 21.85 -2.40
C PHE A 248 9.41 22.94 -3.13
N ALA A 249 10.74 22.80 -3.18
CA ALA A 249 11.61 23.74 -3.88
C ALA A 249 11.20 23.96 -5.34
N ARG A 250 10.84 22.88 -6.04
CA ARG A 250 10.54 22.91 -7.47
C ARG A 250 9.19 23.54 -7.77
N ARG A 251 8.22 23.42 -6.87
CA ARG A 251 6.83 23.84 -7.09
C ARG A 251 6.19 24.41 -5.80
N PRO A 252 6.73 25.48 -5.21
CA PRO A 252 6.15 26.03 -3.99
C PRO A 252 4.80 26.67 -4.30
N LYS A 253 3.80 26.45 -3.44
CA LYS A 253 2.54 27.22 -3.44
C LYS A 253 2.85 28.63 -2.95
N LEU A 254 2.84 29.60 -3.87
CA LEU A 254 3.21 30.99 -3.58
C LEU A 254 2.34 31.65 -2.51
N GLU A 255 1.09 31.22 -2.41
CA GLU A 255 0.10 31.73 -1.46
C GLU A 255 0.44 31.40 0.00
N LEU A 256 1.24 30.35 0.23
CA LEU A 256 1.66 29.91 1.56
C LEU A 256 3.02 30.47 1.99
N LEU A 257 3.69 31.22 1.10
CA LEU A 257 4.96 31.88 1.40
C LEU A 257 4.68 33.18 2.17
N SER A 258 5.47 33.45 3.21
CA SER A 258 5.28 34.63 4.06
C SER A 258 5.25 35.96 3.27
N ASP A 259 4.35 36.86 3.65
CA ASP A 259 3.98 38.04 2.86
C ASP A 259 5.08 39.11 2.71
N MET A 260 6.19 39.05 3.46
CA MET A 260 6.92 40.27 3.84
C MET A 260 8.43 40.37 3.52
N PRO A 261 9.13 39.34 2.98
CA PRO A 261 10.28 39.63 2.11
C PRO A 261 10.35 38.82 0.80
N LEU A 262 9.47 37.82 0.61
CA LEU A 262 9.61 36.84 -0.48
C LEU A 262 9.16 37.33 -1.85
N LYS A 263 8.45 38.46 -1.96
CA LYS A 263 8.16 39.09 -3.26
C LYS A 263 9.43 39.40 -4.08
N ARG A 264 10.60 39.50 -3.43
CA ARG A 264 11.91 39.66 -4.10
C ARG A 264 12.60 38.34 -4.44
N ILE A 265 12.31 37.26 -3.71
CA ILE A 265 12.82 35.92 -4.01
C ILE A 265 11.85 35.34 -5.03
N GLN A 266 12.19 35.47 -6.31
CA GLN A 266 11.43 34.82 -7.37
C GLN A 266 11.35 33.32 -7.06
N ALA A 267 10.15 32.72 -7.07
CA ALA A 267 9.95 31.29 -6.78
C ALA A 267 10.96 30.36 -7.49
N LYS A 268 11.38 30.77 -8.71
CA LYS A 268 12.40 30.10 -9.54
C LYS A 268 13.79 30.01 -8.90
N SER A 269 14.09 30.79 -7.86
CA SER A 269 15.37 30.76 -7.14
C SER A 269 15.36 29.87 -5.92
N VAL A 270 14.21 29.37 -5.45
CA VAL A 270 14.15 28.47 -4.27
C VAL A 270 14.96 27.18 -4.48
N PRO A 271 14.88 26.48 -5.63
CA PRO A 271 15.76 25.33 -5.89
C PRO A 271 17.24 25.66 -5.81
N LYS A 272 17.65 26.80 -6.37
CA LYS A 272 19.05 27.26 -6.35
C LYS A 272 19.51 27.62 -4.94
N ALA A 273 18.63 28.24 -4.16
CA ALA A 273 18.92 28.56 -2.76
C ALA A 273 19.16 27.28 -1.95
N ILE A 274 18.34 26.24 -2.14
CA ILE A 274 18.53 24.94 -1.47
C ILE A 274 19.82 24.27 -1.92
N GLU A 275 20.12 24.27 -3.21
CA GLU A 275 21.36 23.71 -3.76
C GLU A 275 22.61 24.40 -3.18
N HIS A 276 22.59 25.73 -3.06
CA HIS A 276 23.72 26.50 -2.53
C HIS A 276 23.87 26.41 -1.01
N LEU A 277 22.78 26.42 -0.26
CA LEU A 277 22.81 26.32 1.20
C LEU A 277 23.07 24.89 1.68
N GLY A 278 22.64 23.89 0.90
CA GLY A 278 22.63 22.50 1.30
C GLY A 278 21.47 22.14 2.22
N PHE A 279 21.27 20.85 2.44
CA PHE A 279 20.09 20.33 3.14
C PHE A 279 19.94 20.85 4.59
N THR A 280 21.00 20.73 5.40
CA THR A 280 20.97 21.16 6.81
C THR A 280 20.63 22.65 6.97
N GLN A 281 21.28 23.51 6.19
CA GLN A 281 21.01 24.95 6.25
C GLN A 281 19.66 25.32 5.66
N SER A 282 19.14 24.52 4.72
CA SER A 282 17.80 24.70 4.21
C SER A 282 16.75 24.49 5.31
N ILE A 283 16.91 23.48 6.15
CA ILE A 283 16.02 23.25 7.31
C ILE A 283 16.18 24.36 8.36
N ARG A 284 17.42 24.72 8.72
CA ARG A 284 17.70 25.68 9.81
C ARG A 284 17.40 27.13 9.48
N VAL A 285 17.58 27.53 8.22
CA VAL A 285 17.61 28.94 7.82
C VAL A 285 16.60 29.22 6.73
N LEU A 286 16.58 28.42 5.66
CA LEU A 286 15.72 28.73 4.53
C LEU A 286 14.24 28.51 4.84
N LEU A 287 13.85 27.34 5.36
CA LEU A 287 12.43 27.05 5.66
C LEU A 287 11.80 28.06 6.64
N PRO A 288 12.46 28.46 7.75
CA PRO A 288 11.94 29.49 8.65
C PRO A 288 11.81 30.87 8.00
N LEU A 289 12.59 31.16 6.94
CA LEU A 289 12.43 32.39 6.16
C LEU A 289 11.29 32.29 5.15
N LEU A 290 11.00 31.09 4.64
CA LEU A 290 9.97 30.84 3.63
C LEU A 290 8.57 30.76 4.24
N LEU A 291 8.45 30.15 5.41
CA LEU A 291 7.18 29.81 6.05
C LEU A 291 6.98 30.64 7.32
N SER A 292 5.74 31.05 7.60
CA SER A 292 5.43 31.78 8.84
C SER A 292 5.59 30.89 10.07
N GLU A 293 5.81 31.51 11.23
CA GLU A 293 5.87 30.81 12.52
C GLU A 293 4.55 30.09 12.88
N ASP A 294 3.42 30.60 12.39
CA ASP A 294 2.11 29.94 12.52
C ASP A 294 2.02 28.63 11.71
N THR A 295 2.79 28.53 10.63
CA THR A 295 2.84 27.32 9.78
C THR A 295 3.94 26.38 10.23
N LEU A 296 5.12 26.92 10.54
CA LEU A 296 6.32 26.17 10.88
C LEU A 296 6.85 26.65 12.24
N HIS A 297 6.43 25.95 13.30
CA HIS A 297 6.84 26.28 14.66
C HIS A 297 8.33 25.97 14.92
N ALA A 298 8.95 26.76 15.80
CA ALA A 298 10.36 26.63 16.16
C ALA A 298 10.70 25.24 16.73
N ASP A 299 9.78 24.63 17.49
CA ASP A 299 9.95 23.30 18.08
C ASP A 299 10.09 22.22 17.00
N LEU A 300 9.28 22.29 15.94
CA LEU A 300 9.32 21.36 14.81
C LEU A 300 10.64 21.47 14.05
N ILE A 301 11.12 22.70 13.82
CA ILE A 301 12.42 22.96 13.19
C ILE A 301 13.55 22.37 14.04
N GLY A 302 13.52 22.62 15.36
CA GLY A 302 14.53 22.11 16.30
C GLY A 302 14.57 20.59 16.35
N ALA A 303 13.40 19.94 16.36
CA ALA A 303 13.29 18.48 16.36
C ALA A 303 13.80 17.86 15.05
N CYS A 304 13.47 18.46 13.89
CA CYS A 304 13.98 18.02 12.60
C CYS A 304 15.49 18.24 12.47
N ASP A 305 16.01 19.39 12.92
CA ASP A 305 17.43 19.67 12.90
C ASP A 305 18.24 18.69 13.76
N ALA A 306 17.73 18.37 14.96
CA ALA A 306 18.31 17.36 15.82
C ALA A 306 18.35 15.99 15.11
N ALA A 307 17.28 15.60 14.41
CA ALA A 307 17.23 14.35 13.65
C ALA A 307 18.24 14.32 12.48
N VAL A 308 18.38 15.43 11.74
CA VAL A 308 19.35 15.55 10.64
C VAL A 308 20.79 15.46 11.17
N THR A 309 21.07 16.16 12.27
CA THR A 309 22.38 16.09 12.94
C THR A 309 22.68 14.68 13.43
N LEU A 310 21.68 14.01 14.03
CA LEU A 310 21.82 12.65 14.51
C LEU A 310 22.06 11.65 13.36
N ARG A 311 21.40 11.85 12.20
CA ARG A 311 21.66 11.06 10.99
C ARG A 311 23.08 11.25 10.48
N HIS A 312 23.61 12.48 10.52
CA HIS A 312 25.01 12.74 10.18
C HIS A 312 25.96 11.94 11.11
N ASP A 313 25.70 11.92 12.41
CA ASP A 313 26.48 11.13 13.36
C ASP A 313 26.37 9.62 13.13
N VAL A 314 25.19 9.11 12.78
CA VAL A 314 25.00 7.70 12.46
C VAL A 314 25.80 7.29 11.23
N VAL A 315 25.74 8.10 10.15
CA VAL A 315 26.35 7.78 8.86
C VAL A 315 27.86 8.00 8.86
N HIS A 316 28.33 9.12 9.42
CA HIS A 316 29.73 9.53 9.33
C HIS A 316 30.54 9.23 10.60
N ASN A 317 29.91 9.29 11.77
CA ASN A 317 30.58 9.07 13.06
C ASN A 317 30.28 7.68 13.66
N GLY A 318 29.52 6.84 12.94
CA GLY A 318 29.24 5.45 13.33
C GLY A 318 28.41 5.30 14.61
N ARG A 319 27.62 6.31 14.98
CA ARG A 319 26.76 6.24 16.18
C ARG A 319 25.82 5.03 16.09
N ARG A 320 25.86 4.16 17.10
CA ARG A 320 25.11 2.89 17.10
C ARG A 320 23.69 3.03 17.61
N PHE A 321 23.48 3.92 18.58
CA PHE A 321 22.21 4.08 19.26
C PHE A 321 21.54 5.40 18.88
N VAL A 322 20.25 5.31 18.55
CA VAL A 322 19.38 6.43 18.19
C VAL A 322 18.30 6.50 19.27
N ASP A 323 18.52 7.40 20.21
CA ASP A 323 17.54 7.73 21.26
C ASP A 323 16.30 8.38 20.63
N ARG A 324 15.14 8.19 21.26
CA ARG A 324 13.89 8.94 20.93
C ARG A 324 13.53 8.89 19.43
N ILE A 325 13.76 7.74 18.78
CA ILE A 325 13.49 7.57 17.34
C ILE A 325 12.06 7.95 16.98
N ASP A 326 11.07 7.58 17.79
CA ASP A 326 9.65 7.85 17.51
C ASP A 326 9.36 9.35 17.43
N GLU A 327 10.01 10.16 18.26
CA GLU A 327 9.86 11.61 18.25
C GLU A 327 10.51 12.25 17.04
N HIS A 328 11.68 11.75 16.63
CA HIS A 328 12.34 12.19 15.40
C HIS A 328 11.50 11.83 14.17
N LEU A 329 10.93 10.63 14.12
CA LEU A 329 10.05 10.22 13.03
C LEU A 329 8.78 11.07 12.96
N ALA A 330 8.15 11.36 14.11
CA ALA A 330 6.97 12.21 14.18
C ALA A 330 7.24 13.62 13.65
N ALA A 331 8.31 14.26 14.10
CA ALA A 331 8.70 15.60 13.65
C ALA A 331 9.03 15.63 12.13
N ILE A 332 9.80 14.64 11.64
CA ILE A 332 10.10 14.55 10.21
C ILE A 332 8.82 14.33 9.40
N ALA A 333 7.93 13.44 9.83
CA ALA A 333 6.67 13.17 9.13
C ALA A 333 5.78 14.42 9.07
N GLU A 334 5.68 15.18 10.17
CA GLU A 334 4.94 16.44 10.23
C GLU A 334 5.53 17.48 9.26
N LEU A 335 6.85 17.66 9.26
CA LEU A 335 7.50 18.60 8.34
C LEU A 335 7.36 18.15 6.87
N CYS A 336 7.46 16.85 6.58
CA CYS A 336 7.19 16.30 5.25
C CYS A 336 5.76 16.62 4.80
N ALA A 337 4.76 16.41 5.66
CA ALA A 337 3.36 16.70 5.35
C ALA A 337 3.16 18.20 5.08
N LEU A 338 3.77 19.08 5.89
CA LEU A 338 3.75 20.53 5.68
C LEU A 338 4.33 20.92 4.31
N LEU A 339 5.52 20.39 3.96
CA LEU A 339 6.19 20.67 2.69
C LEU A 339 5.39 20.17 1.49
N MET A 340 4.81 18.97 1.59
CA MET A 340 3.94 18.40 0.56
C MET A 340 2.66 19.23 0.39
N ASN A 341 2.02 19.65 1.49
CA ASN A 341 0.86 20.53 1.45
C ASN A 341 1.18 21.91 0.91
N SER A 342 2.42 22.37 1.08
CA SER A 342 2.95 23.62 0.56
C SER A 342 3.50 23.51 -0.87
N SER A 343 3.40 22.34 -1.49
CA SER A 343 3.80 22.10 -2.88
C SER A 343 2.57 22.05 -3.79
N GLN A 344 2.68 22.56 -5.02
CA GLN A 344 1.62 22.38 -6.02
C GLN A 344 1.50 20.91 -6.38
N ALA A 345 0.27 20.43 -6.58
CA ALA A 345 0.03 19.06 -7.02
C ALA A 345 0.78 18.79 -8.32
N THR A 346 1.32 17.58 -8.45
CA THR A 346 1.91 17.14 -9.71
C THR A 346 0.76 16.89 -10.68
N GLU A 347 0.49 17.80 -11.62
CA GLU A 347 -0.40 17.47 -12.75
C GLU A 347 0.15 16.19 -13.41
N GLY A 348 -0.73 15.19 -13.50
CA GLY A 348 -0.47 13.75 -13.66
C GLY A 348 0.81 13.31 -14.39
N SER A 349 1.53 12.38 -13.76
CA SER A 349 2.51 11.50 -14.41
C SER A 349 1.92 10.12 -14.66
#